data_AF-A0A943JJN3-F1
#
_entry.id   AF-A0A943JJN3-F1
#
_cell.length_a   1.000
_cell.length_b   1.000
_cell.length_c   1.000
_cell.angle_alpha   90.00
_cell.angle_beta   90.00
_cell.angle_gamma   90.00
#
_symmetry.space_group_name_H-M   'P 1'
#
loop_
_entity.id
_entity.type
_entity.pdbx_description
1 polymer ?
#
loop_
_entity_poly.entity_id
_entity_poly.type
_entity_poly.pdbx_seq_one_letter_code
_entity_poly.pdbx_strand_id
1 'polypeptide(L)'
;MASAVIHLCIANEYLKKTNKKSLELLIGSIAPDIAKYIGVHKMETHFQEKNDDIPDLKLFLNKYSNYLSNDFVLGYYIHLYTDYLWFKFFLPRYVENPLKNKLQEEELTNYLYADYSNLNIELIRDYNLSLDIFSNEIPKINNIIEEIPMDKLNIVVDEMGRIIKDSKKGQTYMFGIKEVEVFIDLAKEAIYNEVKSWL
;
A
#
# COMPACT_ATOMS: atom_id res chain seq x y z
N MET A 1 4.10 0.23 7.39
CA MET A 1 3.34 -0.02 6.17
C MET A 1 4.34 0.07 5.04
N ALA A 2 4.16 -0.68 3.96
CA ALA A 2 4.93 -0.47 2.74
C ALA A 2 4.75 0.98 2.24
N SER A 3 5.59 1.46 1.32
CA SER A 3 5.39 2.81 0.78
C SER A 3 4.10 2.88 -0.05
N ALA A 4 3.44 4.03 -0.08
CA ALA A 4 2.23 4.23 -0.91
C ALA A 4 2.48 3.93 -2.40
N VAL A 5 3.70 4.17 -2.91
CA VAL A 5 4.09 3.78 -4.28
C VAL A 5 4.11 2.26 -4.45
N ILE A 6 4.61 1.49 -3.47
CA ILE A 6 4.58 0.02 -3.52
C ILE A 6 3.13 -0.49 -3.56
N HIS A 7 2.23 0.07 -2.74
CA HIS A 7 0.81 -0.27 -2.79
C HIS A 7 0.19 0.00 -4.17
N LEU A 8 0.49 1.15 -4.77
CA LEU A 8 0.04 1.49 -6.13
C LEU A 8 0.63 0.54 -7.18
N CYS A 9 1.91 0.16 -7.08
CA CYS A 9 2.53 -0.82 -7.98
C CYS A 9 1.79 -2.16 -7.94
N ILE A 10 1.53 -2.69 -6.75
CA ILE A 10 0.82 -3.97 -6.60
C ILE A 10 -0.61 -3.88 -7.14
N ALA A 11 -1.35 -2.82 -6.82
CA ALA A 11 -2.70 -2.59 -7.32
C ALA A 11 -2.74 -2.43 -8.85
N ASN A 12 -1.78 -1.71 -9.44
CA ASN A 12 -1.66 -1.53 -10.88
C ASN A 12 -1.35 -2.85 -11.60
N GLU A 13 -0.42 -3.65 -11.07
CA GLU A 13 -0.12 -4.98 -11.62
C GLU A 13 -1.30 -5.94 -11.48
N TYR A 14 -2.05 -5.87 -10.39
CA TYR A 14 -3.29 -6.64 -10.21
C TYR A 14 -4.31 -6.27 -11.30
N LEU A 15 -4.52 -4.98 -11.58
CA LEU A 15 -5.40 -4.50 -12.65
C LEU A 15 -4.94 -4.99 -14.03
N LYS A 16 -3.64 -4.90 -14.34
CA LYS A 16 -3.08 -5.41 -15.60
C LYS A 16 -3.31 -6.92 -15.74
N LYS A 17 -3.04 -7.70 -14.69
CA LYS A 17 -3.23 -9.15 -14.69
C LYS A 17 -4.69 -9.57 -14.88
N THR A 18 -5.62 -8.79 -14.35
CA THR A 18 -7.07 -9.01 -14.50
C THR A 18 -7.66 -8.36 -15.75
N ASN A 19 -6.83 -7.70 -16.57
CA ASN A 19 -7.24 -6.92 -17.74
C ASN A 19 -8.34 -5.89 -17.42
N LYS A 20 -8.25 -5.25 -16.24
CA LYS A 20 -9.17 -4.23 -15.75
C LYS A 20 -8.49 -2.86 -15.73
N LYS A 21 -9.31 -1.81 -15.71
CA LYS A 21 -8.89 -0.44 -15.40
C LYS A 21 -9.86 0.12 -14.39
N SER A 22 -9.37 0.52 -13.23
CA SER A 22 -10.22 1.08 -12.17
C SER A 22 -9.47 2.10 -11.33
N LEU A 23 -9.92 3.34 -11.41
CA LEU A 23 -9.44 4.42 -10.55
C LEU A 23 -9.87 4.19 -9.10
N GLU A 24 -11.06 3.64 -8.87
CA GLU A 24 -11.57 3.31 -7.54
C GLU A 24 -10.67 2.31 -6.82
N LEU A 25 -10.17 1.28 -7.52
CA LEU A 25 -9.25 0.29 -6.95
C LEU A 25 -7.91 0.93 -6.56
N LEU A 26 -7.35 1.79 -7.41
CA LEU A 26 -6.10 2.51 -7.11
C LEU A 26 -6.26 3.47 -5.93
N ILE A 27 -7.39 4.17 -5.81
CA ILE A 27 -7.67 5.03 -4.65
C ILE A 27 -7.86 4.16 -3.40
N GLY A 28 -8.60 3.07 -3.50
CA GLY A 28 -8.79 2.11 -2.40
C GLY A 28 -7.45 1.57 -1.87
N SER A 29 -6.47 1.32 -2.75
CA SER A 29 -5.17 0.78 -2.32
C SER A 29 -4.26 1.76 -1.59
N ILE A 30 -4.62 3.04 -1.54
CA ILE A 30 -3.94 4.05 -0.71
C ILE A 30 -4.86 4.66 0.35
N ALA A 31 -6.16 4.39 0.32
CA ALA A 31 -7.13 4.99 1.23
C ALA A 31 -6.83 4.79 2.73
N PRO A 32 -6.34 3.62 3.21
CA PRO A 32 -6.10 3.41 4.65
C PRO A 32 -5.08 4.38 5.26
N ASP A 33 -4.17 4.91 4.43
CA ASP A 33 -3.14 5.88 4.83
C ASP A 33 -3.68 7.25 5.22
N ILE A 34 -4.95 7.53 4.92
CA ILE A 34 -5.57 8.80 5.26
C ILE A 34 -5.44 9.12 6.75
N ALA A 35 -5.40 8.09 7.62
CA ALA A 35 -5.20 8.20 9.07
C ALA A 35 -4.09 9.19 9.48
N LYS A 36 -3.00 9.24 8.70
CA LYS A 36 -1.86 10.16 8.93
C LYS A 36 -2.24 11.64 8.87
N TYR A 37 -3.36 11.98 8.24
CA TYR A 37 -3.74 13.36 7.92
C TYR A 37 -5.01 13.84 8.62
N ILE A 38 -5.81 12.93 9.20
CA ILE A 38 -7.16 13.26 9.68
C ILE A 38 -7.43 12.90 11.14
N GLY A 39 -6.39 12.56 11.91
CA GLY A 39 -6.53 12.27 13.35
C GLY A 39 -7.31 10.98 13.67
N VAL A 40 -7.51 10.11 12.68
CA VAL A 40 -8.05 8.76 12.86
C VAL A 40 -6.90 7.83 13.26
N HIS A 41 -7.15 6.90 14.17
CA HIS A 41 -6.11 5.96 14.60
C HIS A 41 -5.77 4.99 13.47
N LYS A 42 -4.48 4.85 13.14
CA LYS A 42 -3.98 3.89 12.15
C LYS A 42 -4.49 2.47 12.40
N MET A 43 -4.58 2.05 13.67
CA MET A 43 -5.07 0.71 14.02
C MET A 43 -6.49 0.45 13.50
N GLU A 44 -7.34 1.48 13.46
CA GLU A 44 -8.70 1.38 12.93
C GLU A 44 -8.66 1.21 11.41
N THR A 45 -7.92 2.06 10.71
CA THR A 45 -7.85 2.00 9.24
C THR A 45 -7.10 0.77 8.73
N HIS A 46 -6.16 0.23 9.49
CA HIS A 46 -5.37 -0.94 9.09
C HIS A 46 -5.86 -2.26 9.70
N PHE A 47 -6.99 -2.27 10.42
CA PHE A 47 -7.55 -3.48 11.04
C PHE A 47 -6.53 -4.24 11.91
N GLN A 48 -5.79 -3.51 12.75
CA GLN A 48 -4.74 -4.07 13.58
C GLN A 48 -5.28 -4.44 14.98
N GLU A 49 -4.93 -5.63 15.48
CA GLU A 49 -5.15 -6.00 16.88
C GLU A 49 -3.86 -5.74 17.69
N LYS A 50 -3.94 -4.86 18.71
CA LYS A 50 -2.90 -4.56 19.73
C LYS A 50 -1.42 -4.60 19.28
N ASN A 51 -0.80 -3.42 19.21
CA ASN A 51 0.66 -3.16 19.27
C ASN A 51 1.56 -3.88 18.25
N ASP A 52 1.03 -4.63 17.29
CA ASP A 52 1.78 -5.01 16.10
C ASP A 52 1.31 -4.22 14.88
N ASP A 53 2.20 -4.13 13.90
CA ASP A 53 1.99 -3.36 12.69
C ASP A 53 1.27 -4.18 11.60
N ILE A 54 0.86 -5.42 11.90
CA ILE A 54 0.35 -6.40 10.92
C ILE A 54 -1.18 -6.30 10.84
N PRO A 55 -1.75 -6.00 9.67
CA PRO A 55 -3.21 -6.05 9.50
C PRO A 55 -3.80 -7.44 9.77
N ASP A 56 -4.90 -7.49 10.51
CA ASP A 56 -5.75 -8.69 10.58
C ASP A 56 -6.74 -8.69 9.41
N LEU A 57 -6.35 -9.41 8.35
CA LEU A 57 -7.18 -9.57 7.15
C LEU A 57 -8.55 -10.19 7.45
N LYS A 58 -8.68 -11.00 8.50
CA LYS A 58 -9.97 -11.60 8.86
C LYS A 58 -10.94 -10.55 9.39
N LEU A 59 -10.47 -9.56 10.16
CA LEU A 59 -11.33 -8.49 10.64
C LEU A 59 -11.94 -7.71 9.48
N PHE A 60 -11.13 -7.38 8.46
CA PHE A 60 -11.63 -6.74 7.25
C PHE A 60 -12.63 -7.63 6.50
N LEU A 61 -12.28 -8.90 6.26
CA LEU A 61 -13.13 -9.83 5.50
C LEU A 61 -14.45 -10.14 6.21
N ASN A 62 -14.46 -10.19 7.54
CA ASN A 62 -15.68 -10.38 8.33
C ASN A 62 -16.68 -9.23 8.11
N LYS A 63 -16.20 -8.00 7.90
CA LYS A 63 -17.05 -6.83 7.62
C LYS A 63 -17.39 -6.67 6.15
N TYR A 64 -16.41 -6.88 5.26
CA TYR A 64 -16.47 -6.40 3.88
C TYR A 64 -16.39 -7.48 2.79
N SER A 65 -16.35 -8.77 3.13
CA SER A 65 -16.29 -9.86 2.13
C SER A 65 -17.39 -9.80 1.07
N ASN A 66 -18.63 -9.45 1.47
CA ASN A 66 -19.76 -9.31 0.54
C ASN A 66 -19.61 -8.11 -0.43
N TYR A 67 -18.66 -7.22 -0.22
CA TYR A 67 -18.42 -6.03 -1.03
C TYR A 67 -17.14 -6.13 -1.87
N LEU A 68 -16.44 -7.26 -1.88
CA LEU A 68 -15.18 -7.43 -2.61
C LEU A 68 -15.31 -7.32 -4.14
N SER A 69 -16.53 -7.40 -4.68
CA SER A 69 -16.79 -7.08 -6.09
C SER A 69 -16.75 -5.58 -6.39
N ASN A 70 -16.80 -4.71 -5.36
CA ASN A 70 -16.59 -3.27 -5.49
C ASN A 70 -15.09 -2.98 -5.56
N ASP A 71 -14.68 -2.23 -6.58
CA ASP A 71 -13.27 -1.98 -6.88
C ASP A 71 -12.55 -1.21 -5.76
N PHE A 72 -13.20 -0.22 -5.14
CA PHE A 72 -12.62 0.51 -4.01
C PHE A 72 -12.37 -0.40 -2.81
N VAL A 73 -13.36 -1.23 -2.44
CA VAL A 73 -13.23 -2.20 -1.33
C VAL A 73 -12.13 -3.22 -1.61
N LEU A 74 -12.05 -3.71 -2.86
CA LEU A 74 -10.96 -4.60 -3.28
C LEU A 74 -9.60 -3.89 -3.20
N GLY A 75 -9.51 -2.63 -3.61
CA GLY A 75 -8.31 -1.81 -3.44
C GLY A 75 -7.87 -1.73 -1.98
N TYR A 76 -8.82 -1.46 -1.08
CA TYR A 76 -8.56 -1.44 0.37
C TYR A 76 -8.03 -2.79 0.86
N TYR A 77 -8.62 -3.90 0.41
CA TYR A 77 -8.13 -5.23 0.74
C TYR A 77 -6.71 -5.47 0.25
N ILE A 78 -6.40 -5.07 -0.98
CA ILE A 78 -5.05 -5.15 -1.58
C ILE A 78 -4.03 -4.39 -0.72
N HIS A 79 -4.41 -3.22 -0.18
CA HIS A 79 -3.56 -2.48 0.75
C HIS A 79 -3.23 -3.30 1.99
N LEU A 80 -4.26 -3.78 2.71
CA LEU A 80 -4.08 -4.53 3.95
C LEU A 80 -3.26 -5.79 3.72
N TYR A 81 -3.51 -6.52 2.62
CA TYR A 81 -2.77 -7.73 2.32
C TYR A 81 -1.33 -7.43 1.91
N THR A 82 -1.08 -6.34 1.19
CA THR A 82 0.29 -5.87 0.92
C THR A 82 1.04 -5.63 2.22
N ASP A 83 0.42 -4.94 3.18
CA ASP A 83 1.03 -4.65 4.47
C ASP A 83 1.26 -5.90 5.32
N TYR A 84 0.30 -6.82 5.34
CA TYR A 84 0.46 -8.13 5.96
C TYR A 84 1.69 -8.86 5.42
N LEU A 85 1.85 -8.92 4.09
CA LEU A 85 3.01 -9.58 3.47
C LEU A 85 4.31 -8.83 3.75
N TRP A 86 4.27 -7.50 3.71
CA TRP A 86 5.42 -6.64 3.97
C TRP A 86 5.98 -6.87 5.38
N PHE A 87 5.13 -6.75 6.40
CA PHE A 87 5.54 -6.86 7.79
C PHE A 87 5.83 -8.30 8.21
N LYS A 88 5.12 -9.28 7.68
CA LYS A 88 5.32 -10.69 8.08
C LYS A 88 6.51 -11.34 7.40
N PHE A 89 6.87 -10.94 6.18
CA PHE A 89 7.84 -11.68 5.38
C PHE A 89 8.96 -10.84 4.77
N PHE A 90 8.72 -9.58 4.42
CA PHE A 90 9.73 -8.75 3.75
C PHE A 90 10.61 -8.00 4.75
N LEU A 91 10.00 -7.15 5.57
CA LEU A 91 10.70 -6.29 6.53
C LEU A 91 11.55 -7.07 7.56
N PRO A 92 11.09 -8.21 8.13
CA PRO A 92 11.88 -9.01 9.07
C PRO A 92 13.28 -9.41 8.56
N ARG A 93 13.43 -9.60 7.23
CA ARG A 93 14.73 -9.94 6.60
C ARG A 93 15.80 -8.87 6.80
N TYR A 94 15.39 -7.64 7.07
CA TYR A 94 16.27 -6.48 7.23
C TYR A 94 16.41 -6.06 8.70
N VAL A 95 15.33 -6.18 9.49
CA VAL A 95 15.31 -5.70 10.87
C VAL A 95 15.70 -6.77 11.91
N GLU A 96 15.54 -8.05 11.59
CA GLU A 96 15.91 -9.15 12.50
C GLU A 96 17.28 -9.76 12.17
N ASN A 97 17.96 -9.26 11.13
CA ASN A 97 19.21 -9.84 10.65
C ASN A 97 20.41 -9.45 11.55
N PRO A 98 21.00 -10.39 12.31
CA PRO A 98 22.07 -10.08 13.27
C PRO A 98 23.34 -9.51 12.64
N LEU A 99 23.58 -9.75 11.34
CA LEU A 99 24.73 -9.22 10.61
C LEU A 99 24.56 -7.74 10.22
N LYS A 100 23.32 -7.21 10.26
CA LYS A 100 22.99 -5.79 10.03
C LYS A 100 22.69 -5.01 11.32
N ASN A 101 22.59 -5.69 12.47
CA ASN A 101 22.21 -5.14 13.78
C ASN A 101 23.32 -4.32 14.48
N LYS A 102 23.83 -3.29 13.82
CA LYS A 102 24.63 -2.22 14.47
C LYS A 102 23.92 -0.87 14.54
N LEU A 103 22.78 -0.73 13.87
CA LEU A 103 22.02 0.51 13.81
C LEU A 103 21.04 0.61 14.97
N GLN A 104 20.87 1.82 15.50
CA GLN A 104 19.81 2.10 16.46
C GLN A 104 18.44 2.10 15.76
N GLU A 105 17.36 1.88 16.51
CA GLU A 105 15.99 1.82 15.99
C GLU A 105 15.58 3.07 15.20
N GLU A 106 16.03 4.25 15.65
CA GLU A 106 15.80 5.52 14.96
C GLU A 106 16.51 5.57 13.59
N GLU A 107 17.76 5.12 13.51
CA GLU A 107 18.52 5.08 12.26
C GLU A 107 17.89 4.11 11.25
N LEU A 108 17.45 2.94 11.74
CA LEU A 108 16.75 1.95 10.94
C LEU A 108 15.46 2.54 10.34
N THR A 109 14.69 3.25 11.16
CA THR A 109 13.46 3.93 10.75
C THR A 109 13.76 5.01 9.70
N ASN A 110 14.79 5.82 9.91
CA ASN A 110 15.20 6.86 8.97
C ASN A 110 15.64 6.29 7.62
N TYR A 111 16.43 5.21 7.62
CA TYR A 111 16.86 4.55 6.38
C TYR A 111 15.70 3.87 5.65
N LEU A 112 14.76 3.26 6.37
CA LEU A 112 13.55 2.69 5.79
C LEU A 112 12.73 3.76 5.04
N TYR A 113 12.49 4.91 5.68
CA TYR A 113 11.76 6.01 5.05
C TYR A 113 12.53 6.66 3.90
N ALA A 114 13.86 6.78 4.02
CA ALA A 114 14.70 7.28 2.94
C ALA A 114 14.63 6.36 1.71
N ASP A 115 14.68 5.04 1.90
CA ASP A 115 14.57 4.07 0.81
C ASP A 115 13.22 4.14 0.10
N TYR A 116 12.13 4.33 0.85
CA TYR A 116 10.82 4.58 0.26
C TYR A 116 10.86 5.75 -0.71
N SER A 117 11.38 6.91 -0.29
CA SER A 117 11.49 8.08 -1.17
C SER A 117 12.43 7.86 -2.36
N ASN A 118 13.58 7.20 -2.13
CA ASN A 118 14.62 7.02 -3.14
C ASN A 118 14.21 6.06 -4.27
N LEU A 119 13.33 5.10 -3.96
CA LEU A 119 12.84 4.10 -4.92
C LEU A 119 11.63 4.57 -5.73
N ASN A 120 10.91 5.61 -5.27
CA ASN A 120 9.67 6.05 -5.89
C ASN A 120 9.80 6.31 -7.40
N ILE A 121 10.84 7.03 -7.85
CA ILE A 121 11.02 7.36 -9.28
C ILE A 121 11.15 6.08 -10.11
N GLU A 122 11.97 5.13 -9.65
CA GLU A 122 12.21 3.88 -10.38
C GLU A 122 10.95 3.03 -10.43
N LEU A 123 10.25 2.89 -9.30
CA LEU A 123 8.99 2.16 -9.22
C LEU A 123 7.89 2.76 -10.10
N ILE A 124 7.70 4.09 -10.05
CA ILE A 124 6.68 4.78 -10.87
C ILE A 124 6.93 4.53 -12.35
N ARG A 125 8.20 4.64 -12.78
CA ARG A 125 8.62 4.42 -14.16
C ARG A 125 8.46 2.95 -14.57
N ASP A 126 9.01 2.03 -13.79
CA ASP A 126 9.14 0.62 -14.19
C ASP A 126 7.79 -0.10 -14.18
N TYR A 127 6.87 0.34 -13.31
CA TYR A 127 5.51 -0.17 -13.26
C TYR A 127 4.52 0.63 -14.12
N ASN A 128 4.97 1.66 -14.85
CA ASN A 128 4.12 2.56 -15.63
C ASN A 128 2.88 3.00 -14.82
N LEU A 129 3.11 3.52 -13.61
CA LEU A 129 2.01 3.98 -12.76
C LEU A 129 1.29 5.14 -13.43
N SER A 130 -0.02 4.98 -13.65
CA SER A 130 -0.80 6.07 -14.20
C SER A 130 -0.95 7.18 -13.17
N LEU A 131 -0.51 8.38 -13.53
CA LEU A 131 -0.71 9.60 -12.74
C LEU A 131 -2.12 10.18 -12.93
N ASP A 132 -2.98 9.53 -13.71
CA ASP A 132 -4.36 9.94 -13.96
C ASP A 132 -5.16 10.07 -12.65
N ILE A 133 -4.76 9.34 -11.61
CA ILE A 133 -5.40 9.41 -10.29
C ILE A 133 -5.23 10.79 -9.62
N PHE A 134 -4.24 11.58 -10.03
CA PHE A 134 -3.92 12.91 -9.48
C PHE A 134 -4.41 14.07 -10.35
N SER A 135 -4.83 13.79 -11.58
CA SER A 135 -5.26 14.81 -12.54
C SER A 135 -6.77 14.82 -12.77
N ASN A 136 -7.46 13.74 -12.46
CA ASN A 136 -8.91 13.61 -12.63
C ASN A 136 -9.67 13.91 -11.34
N GLU A 137 -10.92 14.34 -11.50
CA GLU A 137 -11.86 14.35 -10.38
C GLU A 137 -12.03 12.94 -9.82
N ILE A 138 -11.98 12.83 -8.48
CA ILE A 138 -12.18 11.56 -7.80
C ILE A 138 -13.58 11.04 -8.17
N PRO A 139 -13.70 9.78 -8.64
CA PRO A 139 -14.98 9.21 -8.99
C PRO A 139 -15.89 9.20 -7.76
N LYS A 140 -17.20 9.20 -7.97
CA LYS A 140 -18.14 9.06 -6.86
C LYS A 140 -18.04 7.64 -6.28
N ILE A 141 -17.34 7.50 -5.16
CA ILE A 141 -17.20 6.23 -4.45
C ILE A 141 -18.35 6.07 -3.45
N ASN A 142 -18.96 4.89 -3.43
CA ASN A 142 -20.00 4.57 -2.46
C ASN A 142 -19.42 4.57 -1.03
N ASN A 143 -20.15 5.14 -0.08
CA ASN A 143 -19.76 5.14 1.33
C ASN A 143 -19.95 3.74 1.93
N ILE A 144 -18.96 2.85 1.76
CA ILE A 144 -19.00 1.44 2.18
C ILE A 144 -18.11 1.18 3.39
N ILE A 145 -16.90 1.76 3.42
CA ILE A 145 -15.92 1.55 4.50
C ILE A 145 -16.18 2.55 5.63
N GLU A 146 -16.41 2.04 6.83
CA GLU A 146 -16.70 2.85 8.03
C GLU A 146 -15.44 3.38 8.73
N GLU A 147 -14.29 2.73 8.50
CA GLU A 147 -13.03 3.02 9.20
C GLU A 147 -12.32 4.29 8.70
N ILE A 148 -12.79 4.88 7.60
CA ILE A 148 -12.25 6.13 7.07
C ILE A 148 -13.38 7.11 6.70
N PRO A 149 -13.16 8.43 6.78
CA PRO A 149 -14.09 9.41 6.26
C PRO A 149 -14.01 9.43 4.73
N MET A 150 -14.94 8.72 4.09
CA MET A 150 -15.02 8.57 2.63
C MET A 150 -15.21 9.90 1.88
N ASP A 151 -15.72 10.93 2.55
CA ASP A 151 -15.85 12.30 2.03
C ASP A 151 -14.51 13.06 1.96
N LYS A 152 -13.44 12.52 2.55
CA LYS A 152 -12.11 13.13 2.61
C LYS A 152 -11.04 12.39 1.78
N LEU A 153 -11.44 11.49 0.89
CA LEU A 153 -10.50 10.73 0.05
C LEU A 153 -9.59 11.61 -0.82
N ASN A 154 -9.99 12.85 -1.10
CA ASN A 154 -9.13 13.82 -1.78
C ASN A 154 -7.83 14.09 -1.03
N ILE A 155 -7.83 14.05 0.31
CA ILE A 155 -6.64 14.33 1.11
C ILE A 155 -5.51 13.34 0.80
N VAL A 156 -5.83 12.04 0.72
CA VAL A 156 -4.81 11.01 0.47
C VAL A 156 -4.34 11.01 -0.99
N VAL A 157 -5.23 11.33 -1.94
CA VAL A 157 -4.88 11.49 -3.35
C VAL A 157 -3.95 12.70 -3.54
N ASP A 158 -4.28 13.84 -2.95
CA ASP A 158 -3.49 15.08 -3.03
C ASP A 158 -2.08 14.87 -2.45
N GLU A 159 -2.01 14.21 -1.30
CA GLU A 159 -0.73 13.95 -0.63
C GLU A 159 0.13 12.95 -1.40
N MET A 160 -0.48 11.91 -1.97
CA MET A 160 0.23 11.01 -2.85
C MET A 160 0.75 11.74 -4.11
N GLY A 161 -0.01 12.70 -4.64
CA GLY A 161 0.44 13.59 -5.70
C GLY A 161 1.67 14.41 -5.31
N ARG A 162 1.74 14.91 -4.07
CA ARG A 162 2.94 15.57 -3.53
C ARG A 162 4.12 14.63 -3.40
N ILE A 163 3.92 13.42 -2.86
CA ILE A 163 4.96 12.39 -2.75
C ILE A 163 5.60 12.13 -4.11
N ILE A 164 4.80 11.98 -5.16
CA ILE A 164 5.30 11.76 -6.52
C ILE A 164 6.08 12.98 -7.02
N LYS A 165 5.53 14.19 -6.83
CA LYS A 165 6.17 15.43 -7.28
C LYS A 165 7.51 15.68 -6.60
N ASP A 166 7.62 15.35 -5.32
CA ASP A 166 8.80 15.59 -4.48
C ASP A 166 9.80 14.42 -4.52
N SER A 167 9.44 13.31 -5.17
CA SER A 167 10.30 12.14 -5.33
C SER A 167 11.58 12.50 -6.06
N LYS A 168 12.72 12.05 -5.52
CA LYS A 168 14.05 12.25 -6.09
C LYS A 168 14.76 10.90 -6.17
N LYS A 169 15.59 10.73 -7.19
CA LYS A 169 16.44 9.54 -7.29
C LYS A 169 17.55 9.67 -6.24
N GLY A 170 17.62 8.71 -5.34
CA GLY A 170 18.65 8.62 -4.32
C GLY A 170 19.24 7.22 -4.23
N GLN A 171 20.33 7.09 -3.46
CA GLN A 171 20.91 5.79 -3.14
C GLN A 171 20.11 5.13 -2.02
N THR A 172 19.83 3.83 -2.14
CA THR A 172 19.19 3.08 -1.04
C THR A 172 20.19 2.58 -0.01
N TYR A 173 19.70 2.37 1.21
CA TYR A 173 20.46 2.02 2.41
C TYR A 173 20.15 0.60 2.89
N MET A 174 18.88 0.19 2.87
CA MET A 174 18.40 -1.07 3.46
C MET A 174 18.09 -2.14 2.41
N PHE A 175 17.26 -1.83 1.42
CA PHE A 175 16.82 -2.77 0.38
C PHE A 175 17.08 -2.23 -1.03
N GLY A 176 17.47 -3.12 -1.93
CA GLY A 176 17.65 -2.80 -3.34
C GLY A 176 16.34 -2.86 -4.12
N ILE A 177 16.30 -2.15 -5.25
CA ILE A 177 15.14 -2.12 -6.16
C ILE A 177 14.71 -3.53 -6.58
N LYS A 178 15.67 -4.45 -6.82
CA LYS A 178 15.37 -5.82 -7.24
C LYS A 178 14.66 -6.64 -6.17
N GLU A 179 14.98 -6.46 -4.89
CA GLU A 179 14.23 -7.13 -3.83
C GLU A 179 12.80 -6.61 -3.73
N VAL A 180 12.60 -5.30 -3.92
CA VAL A 180 11.25 -4.68 -3.93
C VAL A 180 10.45 -5.13 -5.14
N GLU A 181 11.05 -5.20 -6.33
CA GLU A 181 10.39 -5.73 -7.54
C GLU A 181 9.92 -7.18 -7.33
N VAL A 182 10.78 -8.03 -6.74
CA VAL A 182 10.43 -9.41 -6.40
C VAL A 182 9.29 -9.45 -5.37
N PHE A 183 9.31 -8.56 -4.37
CA PHE A 183 8.20 -8.46 -3.41
C PHE A 183 6.89 -8.09 -4.10
N ILE A 184 6.89 -7.08 -4.97
CA ILE A 184 5.69 -6.65 -5.70
C ILE A 184 5.12 -7.80 -6.53
N ASP A 185 5.97 -8.54 -7.24
CA ASP A 185 5.54 -9.67 -8.07
C ASP A 185 4.92 -10.81 -7.23
N LEU A 186 5.57 -11.18 -6.13
CA LEU A 186 5.07 -12.20 -5.21
C LEU A 186 3.76 -11.77 -4.52
N ALA A 187 3.69 -10.52 -4.07
CA ALA A 187 2.50 -9.98 -3.42
C ALA A 187 1.32 -9.96 -4.38
N LYS A 188 1.51 -9.46 -5.62
CA LYS A 188 0.45 -9.48 -6.64
C LYS A 188 -0.02 -10.90 -6.95
N GLU A 189 0.86 -11.91 -7.05
CA GLU A 189 0.41 -13.30 -7.28
C GLU A 189 -0.35 -13.86 -6.08
N ALA A 190 0.13 -13.64 -4.85
CA ALA A 190 -0.52 -14.11 -3.63
C ALA A 190 -1.93 -13.53 -3.49
N ILE A 191 -2.06 -12.21 -3.65
CA ILE A 191 -3.32 -11.48 -3.62
C ILE A 191 -4.26 -11.96 -4.72
N TYR A 192 -3.77 -12.09 -5.96
CA TYR A 192 -4.59 -12.57 -7.08
C TYR A 192 -5.15 -13.97 -6.82
N ASN A 193 -4.31 -14.90 -6.36
CA ASN A 193 -4.74 -16.27 -6.10
C ASN A 193 -5.74 -16.36 -4.96
N GLU A 194 -5.58 -15.55 -3.91
CA GLU A 194 -6.55 -15.50 -2.82
C GLU A 194 -7.89 -14.93 -3.28
N VAL A 195 -7.89 -13.76 -3.94
CA VAL A 195 -9.14 -13.15 -4.43
C VAL A 195 -9.84 -14.05 -5.43
N LYS A 196 -9.09 -14.71 -6.31
CA LYS A 196 -9.64 -15.69 -7.26
C LYS A 196 -10.29 -16.89 -6.57
N SER A 197 -9.83 -17.28 -5.38
CA SER A 197 -10.44 -18.41 -4.64
C SER A 197 -11.85 -18.12 -4.13
N TRP A 198 -12.28 -16.85 -4.15
CA TRP A 198 -13.61 -16.41 -3.72
C TRP A 198 -14.61 -16.22 -4.87
N LEU A 199 -14.13 -16.30 -6.12
CA LEU A 199 -14.91 -16.08 -7.36
C LEU A 199 -15.16 -17.41 -8.07
#